data_AF-A0A0M1JYJ3-F1
#
_entry.id   AF-A0A0M1JYJ3-F1
#
_cell.length_a   1.000
_cell.length_b   1.000
_cell.length_c   1.000
_cell.angle_alpha   90.00
_cell.angle_beta   90.00
_cell.angle_gamma   90.00
#
_symmetry.space_group_name_H-M   'P 1'
#
loop_
_entity.id
_entity.type
_entity.pdbx_description
1 polymer ?
#
loop_
_entity_poly.entity_id
_entity_poly.type
_entity_poly.pdbx_seq_one_letter_code
_entity_poly.pdbx_strand_id
1 'polypeptide(L)'
;MTWHMQSGDRVLEGYEAEFYLKVLQTSFLTDWDIFVFEEERNDLKDFQLWANTGNNFFHRASFNQQIYLINFCLKALLKPDVPMPELDHILEAAAFYPFAYLSQMIDEEISQELHWAEIENEPEPDEYNYFYRQIAWDAFEKMILPDLLEYEEEEEEEYDQEDSVNLFYEQKYKSTDLSEWQFAVDCLADIILWDRDWFFVTDWPQLLDGMDPAYAEAMGITENYFTNRLPKVSDEEAIELLREIMEWELPET
;
A
#
# COMPACT_ATOMS: atom_id res chain seq x y z
N MET A 1 -19.26 11.92 -1.79
CA MET A 1 -18.01 12.68 -1.62
C MET A 1 -16.90 11.75 -2.02
N THR A 2 -15.95 12.22 -2.82
CA THR A 2 -14.81 11.46 -3.36
C THR A 2 -13.67 11.39 -2.34
N TRP A 3 -12.64 10.57 -2.59
CA TRP A 3 -11.52 10.37 -1.67
C TRP A 3 -10.58 11.58 -1.65
N HIS A 4 -10.16 12.02 -0.46
CA HIS A 4 -9.25 13.16 -0.31
C HIS A 4 -7.81 12.74 -0.65
N MET A 5 -7.25 13.28 -1.73
CA MET A 5 -5.87 13.07 -2.17
C MET A 5 -5.14 14.42 -2.26
N GLN A 6 -3.80 14.43 -2.38
CA GLN A 6 -3.03 15.67 -2.55
C GLN A 6 -3.47 16.48 -3.78
N SER A 7 -3.86 15.80 -4.86
CA SER A 7 -4.41 16.41 -6.08
C SER A 7 -5.86 16.88 -5.97
N GLY A 8 -6.50 16.71 -4.81
CA GLY A 8 -7.91 17.02 -4.55
C GLY A 8 -8.82 15.79 -4.47
N ASP A 9 -10.12 16.04 -4.28
CA ASP A 9 -11.10 14.99 -3.99
C ASP A 9 -11.49 14.21 -5.24
N ARG A 10 -11.01 12.98 -5.40
CA ARG A 10 -11.27 12.15 -6.60
C ARG A 10 -11.31 10.65 -6.28
N VAL A 11 -11.53 9.84 -7.32
CA VAL A 11 -11.27 8.39 -7.29
C VAL A 11 -9.97 8.10 -8.03
N LEU A 12 -9.42 6.90 -7.87
CA LEU A 12 -8.31 6.44 -8.69
C LEU A 12 -8.82 6.14 -10.10
N GLU A 13 -8.04 6.54 -11.10
CA GLU A 13 -8.37 6.37 -12.51
C GLU A 13 -7.14 5.87 -13.28
N GLY A 14 -7.40 5.24 -14.43
CA GLY A 14 -6.35 4.76 -15.34
C GLY A 14 -5.29 3.91 -14.63
N TYR A 15 -4.03 4.30 -14.78
CA TYR A 15 -2.89 3.51 -14.31
C TYR A 15 -2.78 3.44 -12.78
N GLU A 16 -3.25 4.46 -12.05
CA GLU A 16 -3.25 4.43 -10.58
C GLU A 16 -4.17 3.35 -10.04
N ALA A 17 -5.37 3.25 -10.63
CA ALA A 17 -6.35 2.22 -10.28
C ALA A 17 -5.83 0.82 -10.62
N GLU A 18 -5.19 0.66 -11.79
CA GLU A 18 -4.57 -0.59 -12.22
C GLU A 18 -3.48 -1.03 -11.25
N PHE A 19 -2.56 -0.13 -10.91
CA PHE A 19 -1.47 -0.41 -9.98
C PHE A 19 -2.00 -0.80 -8.60
N TYR A 20 -2.87 0.02 -8.01
CA TYR A 20 -3.41 -0.22 -6.67
C TYR A 20 -4.14 -1.58 -6.59
N LEU A 21 -4.99 -1.86 -7.58
CA LEU A 21 -5.73 -3.11 -7.63
C LEU A 21 -4.80 -4.30 -7.85
N LYS A 22 -3.81 -4.19 -8.74
CA LYS A 22 -2.85 -5.27 -9.01
C LYS A 22 -2.08 -5.65 -7.75
N VAL A 23 -1.55 -4.68 -7.02
CA VAL A 23 -0.81 -4.94 -5.77
C VAL A 23 -1.73 -5.56 -4.73
N LEU A 24 -2.95 -5.03 -4.59
CA LEU A 24 -3.91 -5.55 -3.63
C LEU A 24 -4.31 -7.01 -3.95
N GLN A 25 -4.66 -7.33 -5.19
CA GLN A 25 -4.98 -8.70 -5.59
C GLN A 25 -3.78 -9.63 -5.40
N THR A 26 -2.57 -9.16 -5.75
CA THR A 26 -1.33 -9.91 -5.54
C THR A 26 -1.13 -10.28 -4.08
N SER A 27 -1.44 -9.37 -3.15
CA SER A 27 -1.32 -9.60 -1.71
C SER A 27 -2.19 -10.73 -1.16
N PHE A 28 -3.21 -11.14 -1.92
CA PHE A 28 -4.11 -12.22 -1.57
C PHE A 28 -3.95 -13.47 -2.43
N LEU A 29 -3.07 -13.49 -3.44
CA LEU A 29 -2.99 -14.61 -4.39
C LEU A 29 -2.71 -15.95 -3.69
N THR A 30 -1.76 -15.98 -2.76
CA THR A 30 -1.43 -17.21 -2.02
C THR A 30 -2.60 -17.67 -1.15
N ASP A 31 -3.28 -16.74 -0.48
CA ASP A 31 -4.43 -17.05 0.37
C ASP A 31 -5.64 -17.50 -0.49
N TRP A 32 -5.82 -16.88 -1.65
CA TRP A 32 -6.86 -17.19 -2.63
C TRP A 32 -6.68 -18.57 -3.24
N ASP A 33 -5.46 -18.94 -3.63
CA ASP A 33 -5.17 -20.27 -4.16
C ASP A 33 -5.47 -21.34 -3.10
N ILE A 34 -5.07 -21.13 -1.85
CA ILE A 34 -5.41 -22.04 -0.75
C ILE A 34 -6.94 -22.14 -0.60
N PHE A 35 -7.64 -21.01 -0.63
CA PHE A 35 -9.10 -20.97 -0.48
C PHE A 35 -9.84 -21.69 -1.62
N VAL A 36 -9.42 -21.48 -2.87
CA VAL A 36 -10.07 -22.06 -4.07
C VAL A 36 -9.76 -23.56 -4.21
N PHE A 37 -8.55 -23.99 -3.85
CA PHE A 37 -8.09 -25.35 -4.11
C PHE A 37 -8.17 -26.31 -2.90
N GLU A 38 -8.16 -25.82 -1.66
CA GLU A 38 -8.25 -26.65 -0.46
C GLU A 38 -9.65 -26.58 0.18
N GLU A 39 -10.63 -27.34 -0.36
CA GLU A 39 -12.00 -27.47 0.21
C GLU A 39 -12.02 -27.85 1.71
N GLU A 40 -10.92 -28.37 2.25
CA GLU A 40 -10.78 -28.81 3.64
C GLU A 40 -10.23 -27.73 4.61
N ARG A 41 -9.70 -26.59 4.12
CA ARG A 41 -9.24 -25.46 4.96
C ARG A 41 -10.18 -24.26 4.89
N ASN A 42 -11.39 -24.45 5.37
CA ASN A 42 -12.39 -23.37 5.48
C ASN A 42 -12.27 -22.54 6.77
N ASP A 43 -11.22 -22.69 7.58
CA ASP A 43 -11.08 -21.88 8.80
C ASP A 43 -10.25 -20.63 8.52
N LEU A 44 -10.93 -19.49 8.31
CA LEU A 44 -10.28 -18.18 8.14
C LEU A 44 -9.44 -17.76 9.34
N LYS A 45 -9.58 -18.44 10.49
CA LYS A 45 -8.82 -18.11 11.72
C LYS A 45 -7.32 -18.34 11.58
N ASP A 46 -6.88 -19.14 10.61
CA ASP A 46 -5.46 -19.38 10.36
C ASP A 46 -4.84 -18.37 9.40
N PHE A 47 -5.66 -17.53 8.75
CA PHE A 47 -5.18 -16.49 7.83
C PHE A 47 -4.82 -15.22 8.60
N GLN A 48 -3.71 -14.61 8.20
CA GLN A 48 -3.24 -13.32 8.69
C GLN A 48 -2.66 -12.55 7.53
N LEU A 49 -2.88 -11.24 7.52
CA LEU A 49 -2.18 -10.37 6.59
C LEU A 49 -0.73 -10.20 7.01
N TRP A 50 0.17 -10.23 6.04
CA TRP A 50 1.61 -10.30 6.29
C TRP A 50 2.24 -8.92 6.43
N ALA A 51 1.62 -7.90 5.83
CA ALA A 51 2.21 -6.57 5.68
C ALA A 51 2.04 -5.66 6.90
N ASN A 52 3.13 -5.00 7.32
CA ASN A 52 3.09 -4.03 8.39
C ASN A 52 2.64 -2.62 7.94
N THR A 53 1.39 -2.25 8.23
CA THR A 53 0.85 -0.91 7.92
C THR A 53 1.28 0.20 8.89
N GLY A 54 2.06 -0.15 9.93
CA GLY A 54 2.39 0.77 11.02
C GLY A 54 1.23 1.04 11.98
N ASN A 55 0.05 0.40 11.81
CA ASN A 55 -1.10 0.58 12.68
C ASN A 55 -1.42 -0.68 13.51
N ASN A 56 -1.12 -0.63 14.82
CA ASN A 56 -1.32 -1.74 15.75
C ASN A 56 -2.79 -2.16 15.92
N PHE A 57 -3.75 -1.25 15.69
CA PHE A 57 -5.17 -1.58 15.79
C PHE A 57 -5.64 -2.33 14.56
N PHE A 58 -5.22 -1.90 13.37
CA PHE A 58 -5.43 -2.65 12.13
C PHE A 58 -4.84 -4.06 12.22
N HIS A 59 -3.62 -4.19 12.75
CA HIS A 59 -2.96 -5.49 12.96
C HIS A 59 -3.65 -6.42 13.96
N ARG A 60 -4.34 -5.86 14.95
CA ARG A 60 -5.09 -6.64 15.96
C ARG A 60 -6.50 -6.99 15.50
N ALA A 61 -6.99 -6.37 14.44
CA ALA A 61 -8.25 -6.74 13.81
C ALA A 61 -8.15 -8.21 13.34
N SER A 62 -9.25 -8.96 13.42
CA SER A 62 -9.27 -10.30 12.83
C SER A 62 -9.14 -10.21 11.32
N PHE A 63 -8.68 -11.27 10.65
CA PHE A 63 -8.62 -11.32 9.17
C PHE A 63 -9.92 -10.82 8.52
N ASN A 64 -11.09 -11.31 8.97
CA ASN A 64 -12.39 -10.88 8.46
C ASN A 64 -12.61 -9.37 8.54
N GLN A 65 -12.15 -8.74 9.63
CA GLN A 65 -12.28 -7.29 9.83
C GLN A 65 -11.32 -6.53 8.93
N GLN A 66 -10.09 -7.02 8.76
CA GLN A 66 -9.11 -6.43 7.84
C GLN A 66 -9.61 -6.47 6.40
N ILE A 67 -10.12 -7.63 5.94
CA ILE A 67 -10.71 -7.77 4.59
C ILE A 67 -11.88 -6.81 4.40
N TYR A 68 -12.76 -6.67 5.40
CA TYR A 68 -13.85 -5.70 5.33
C TYR A 68 -13.34 -4.26 5.16
N LEU A 69 -12.37 -3.84 5.96
CA LEU A 69 -11.82 -2.49 5.91
C LEU A 69 -11.14 -2.21 4.57
N ILE A 70 -10.35 -3.18 4.07
CA ILE A 70 -9.67 -3.11 2.78
C ILE A 70 -10.69 -3.03 1.64
N ASN A 71 -11.70 -3.91 1.61
CA ASN A 71 -12.75 -3.91 0.59
C ASN A 71 -13.53 -2.59 0.61
N PHE A 72 -13.79 -2.06 1.80
CA PHE A 72 -14.49 -0.78 1.97
C PHE A 72 -13.68 0.39 1.40
N CYS A 73 -12.37 0.45 1.67
CA CYS A 73 -11.47 1.44 1.07
C CYS A 73 -11.36 1.27 -0.45
N LEU A 74 -11.19 0.03 -0.93
CA LEU A 74 -11.13 -0.29 -2.36
C LEU A 74 -12.36 0.24 -3.12
N LYS A 75 -13.55 0.01 -2.56
CA LYS A 75 -14.80 0.53 -3.14
C LYS A 75 -14.80 2.05 -3.21
N ALA A 76 -14.45 2.73 -2.13
CA ALA A 76 -14.41 4.19 -2.10
C ALA A 76 -13.35 4.78 -3.06
N LEU A 77 -12.22 4.09 -3.21
CA LEU A 77 -11.13 4.48 -4.10
C LEU A 77 -11.43 4.26 -5.58
N LEU A 78 -12.21 3.23 -5.94
CA LEU A 78 -12.44 2.85 -7.35
C LEU A 78 -13.84 3.17 -7.89
N LYS A 79 -14.84 3.41 -7.03
CA LYS A 79 -16.23 3.65 -7.45
C LYS A 79 -16.68 5.08 -7.13
N PRO A 80 -16.93 5.94 -8.13
CA PRO A 80 -17.29 7.34 -7.89
C PRO A 80 -18.66 7.53 -7.23
N ASP A 81 -19.53 6.51 -7.27
CA ASP A 81 -20.84 6.51 -6.61
C ASP A 81 -20.77 6.05 -5.14
N VAL A 82 -19.64 5.47 -4.70
CA VAL A 82 -19.43 5.09 -3.30
C VAL A 82 -18.84 6.30 -2.57
N PRO A 83 -19.50 6.83 -1.53
CA PRO A 83 -18.95 7.93 -0.76
C PRO A 83 -17.69 7.47 0.00
N MET A 84 -16.68 8.34 0.04
CA MET A 84 -15.53 8.17 0.92
C MET A 84 -16.01 8.00 2.37
N PRO A 85 -15.45 7.01 3.10
CA PRO A 85 -15.72 6.91 4.52
C PRO A 85 -15.15 8.10 5.28
N GLU A 86 -15.66 8.34 6.49
CA GLU A 86 -14.95 9.19 7.44
C GLU A 86 -13.62 8.50 7.76
N LEU A 87 -12.51 9.11 7.33
CA LEU A 87 -11.19 8.53 7.52
C LEU A 87 -10.82 8.56 9.01
N ASP A 88 -10.30 7.43 9.46
CA ASP A 88 -9.64 7.28 10.75
C ASP A 88 -8.33 6.51 10.55
N HIS A 89 -7.51 6.43 11.60
CA HIS A 89 -6.21 5.76 11.53
C HIS A 89 -6.30 4.29 11.05
N ILE A 90 -7.44 3.62 11.23
CA ILE A 90 -7.62 2.22 10.84
C ILE A 90 -7.92 2.13 9.33
N LEU A 91 -8.81 2.97 8.83
CA LEU A 91 -9.17 3.03 7.41
C LEU A 91 -8.01 3.55 6.56
N GLU A 92 -7.24 4.51 7.07
CA GLU A 92 -6.02 4.98 6.40
C GLU A 92 -4.98 3.87 6.33
N ALA A 93 -4.77 3.12 7.42
CA ALA A 93 -3.91 1.94 7.42
C ALA A 93 -4.40 0.84 6.46
N ALA A 94 -5.72 0.66 6.34
CA ALA A 94 -6.31 -0.28 5.40
C ALA A 94 -6.11 0.14 3.94
N ALA A 95 -6.23 1.45 3.64
CA ALA A 95 -5.92 2.00 2.32
C ALA A 95 -4.41 1.96 2.00
N PHE A 96 -3.56 2.05 3.02
CA PHE A 96 -2.11 1.92 2.87
C PHE A 96 -1.63 0.48 2.67
N TYR A 97 -2.47 -0.52 2.98
CA TYR A 97 -2.08 -1.93 2.99
C TYR A 97 -1.36 -2.42 1.72
N PRO A 98 -1.80 -2.09 0.48
CA PRO A 98 -1.08 -2.51 -0.73
C PRO A 98 0.38 -2.03 -0.76
N PHE A 99 0.64 -0.80 -0.31
CA PHE A 99 1.99 -0.23 -0.29
C PHE A 99 2.87 -0.88 0.78
N ALA A 100 2.30 -1.12 1.97
CA ALA A 100 3.00 -1.86 3.02
C ALA A 100 3.37 -3.27 2.55
N TYR A 101 2.46 -3.95 1.85
CA TYR A 101 2.70 -5.27 1.28
C TYR A 101 3.80 -5.23 0.23
N LEU A 102 3.72 -4.28 -0.70
CA LEU A 102 4.72 -4.13 -1.76
C LEU A 102 6.12 -3.86 -1.21
N SER A 103 6.25 -2.96 -0.23
CA SER A 103 7.53 -2.66 0.43
C SER A 103 8.12 -3.90 1.10
N GLN A 104 7.31 -4.65 1.86
CA GLN A 104 7.76 -5.89 2.49
C GLN A 104 8.20 -6.93 1.46
N MET A 105 7.43 -7.13 0.39
CA MET A 105 7.78 -8.12 -0.62
C MET A 105 9.06 -7.75 -1.40
N ILE A 106 9.32 -6.45 -1.60
CA ILE A 106 10.59 -5.98 -2.18
C ILE A 106 11.76 -6.26 -1.24
N ASP A 107 11.62 -6.02 0.06
CA ASP A 107 12.63 -6.38 1.06
C ASP A 107 12.91 -7.89 1.07
N GLU A 108 11.87 -8.71 1.00
CA GLU A 108 11.99 -10.17 0.88
C GLU A 108 12.69 -10.59 -0.42
N GLU A 109 12.37 -9.98 -1.56
CA GLU A 109 13.04 -10.23 -2.85
C GLU A 109 14.54 -9.92 -2.78
N ILE A 110 14.90 -8.74 -2.26
CA ILE A 110 16.30 -8.29 -2.14
C ILE A 110 17.06 -9.18 -1.15
N SER A 111 16.46 -9.47 0.00
CA SER A 111 17.04 -10.34 1.02
C SER A 111 17.33 -11.75 0.47
N GLN A 112 16.40 -12.29 -0.33
CA GLN A 112 16.61 -13.57 -1.02
C GLN A 112 17.74 -13.46 -2.05
N GLU A 113 17.74 -12.45 -2.92
CA GLU A 113 18.80 -12.23 -3.92
C GLU A 113 20.20 -12.19 -3.29
N LEU A 114 20.36 -11.41 -2.22
CA LEU A 114 21.62 -11.31 -1.49
C LEU A 114 22.03 -12.66 -0.86
N HIS A 115 21.07 -13.41 -0.32
CA HIS A 115 21.33 -14.74 0.22
C HIS A 115 21.81 -15.72 -0.85
N TRP A 116 21.17 -15.74 -2.02
CA TRP A 116 21.57 -16.60 -3.14
C TRP A 116 22.95 -16.23 -3.71
N ALA A 117 23.28 -14.94 -3.78
CA ALA A 117 24.59 -14.48 -4.23
C ALA A 117 25.76 -14.96 -3.33
N GLU A 118 25.50 -15.21 -2.04
CA GLU A 118 26.50 -15.77 -1.12
C GLU A 118 26.74 -17.28 -1.32
N ILE A 119 25.78 -17.99 -1.92
CA ILE A 119 25.87 -19.42 -2.20
C ILE A 119 26.58 -19.61 -3.54
N GLU A 120 27.92 -19.68 -3.52
CA GLU A 120 28.76 -19.90 -4.69
C GLU A 120 28.21 -21.05 -5.58
N ASN A 121 27.85 -20.75 -6.83
CA ASN A 121 27.45 -21.65 -7.95
C ASN A 121 25.95 -21.69 -8.34
N GLU A 122 25.08 -20.81 -7.86
CA GLU A 122 23.75 -20.67 -8.46
C GLU A 122 23.77 -19.74 -9.70
N PRO A 123 22.95 -20.04 -10.74
CA PRO A 123 22.88 -19.23 -11.95
C PRO A 123 22.46 -17.79 -11.63
N GLU A 124 22.86 -16.84 -12.50
CA GLU A 124 22.43 -15.44 -12.38
C GLU A 124 20.90 -15.37 -12.20
N PRO A 125 20.42 -14.47 -11.31
CA PRO A 125 19.00 -14.35 -11.03
C PRO A 125 18.21 -14.12 -12.33
N ASP A 126 17.22 -14.98 -12.57
CA ASP A 126 16.33 -14.91 -13.73
C ASP A 126 15.48 -13.62 -13.65
N GLU A 127 15.01 -13.08 -14.77
CA GLU A 127 14.17 -11.88 -14.80
C GLU A 127 12.87 -12.05 -13.98
N TYR A 128 12.48 -13.30 -13.71
CA TYR A 128 11.37 -13.66 -12.82
C TYR A 128 11.63 -13.40 -11.33
N ASN A 129 12.86 -13.06 -10.92
CA ASN A 129 13.24 -12.80 -9.52
C ASN A 129 12.91 -11.37 -9.03
N TYR A 130 12.33 -10.53 -9.89
CA TYR A 130 12.10 -9.11 -9.62
C TYR A 130 10.63 -8.74 -9.73
N PHE A 131 9.71 -9.65 -9.45
CA PHE A 131 8.29 -9.47 -9.73
C PHE A 131 7.70 -8.24 -9.01
N TYR A 132 7.95 -8.09 -7.71
CA TYR A 132 7.44 -6.97 -6.93
C TYR A 132 8.17 -5.66 -7.27
N ARG A 133 9.50 -5.72 -7.45
CA ARG A 133 10.27 -4.57 -7.94
C ARG A 133 9.82 -4.10 -9.34
N GLN A 134 9.41 -5.00 -10.23
CA GLN A 134 8.85 -4.65 -11.53
C GLN A 134 7.48 -3.97 -11.39
N ILE A 135 6.61 -4.47 -10.50
CA ILE A 135 5.31 -3.81 -10.25
C ILE A 135 5.51 -2.39 -9.74
N ALA A 136 6.41 -2.20 -8.76
CA ALA A 136 6.72 -0.88 -8.21
C ALA A 136 7.37 0.03 -9.27
N TRP A 137 8.37 -0.48 -10.00
CA TRP A 137 9.08 0.28 -11.01
C TRP A 137 8.18 0.74 -12.16
N ASP A 138 7.35 -0.16 -12.71
CA ASP A 138 6.42 0.19 -13.79
C ASP A 138 5.49 1.34 -13.40
N ALA A 139 5.09 1.39 -12.13
CA ALA A 139 4.25 2.43 -11.59
C ALA A 139 5.01 3.72 -11.31
N PHE A 140 6.20 3.62 -10.73
CA PHE A 140 7.08 4.75 -10.49
C PHE A 140 7.48 5.43 -11.81
N GLU A 141 7.89 4.67 -12.81
CA GLU A 141 8.30 5.15 -14.14
C GLU A 141 7.17 5.91 -14.87
N LYS A 142 5.90 5.54 -14.63
CA LYS A 142 4.75 6.15 -15.29
C LYS A 142 4.15 7.34 -14.53
N MET A 143 4.14 7.27 -13.19
CA MET A 143 3.38 8.21 -12.37
C MET A 143 4.27 9.22 -11.63
N ILE A 144 5.52 8.88 -11.34
CA ILE A 144 6.41 9.71 -10.51
C ILE A 144 7.60 10.23 -11.31
N LEU A 145 8.24 9.38 -12.10
CA LEU A 145 9.45 9.72 -12.84
C LEU A 145 9.31 10.93 -13.77
N PRO A 146 8.20 11.13 -14.52
CA PRO A 146 8.05 12.30 -15.38
C PRO A 146 8.13 13.62 -14.60
N ASP A 147 7.49 13.68 -13.44
CA ASP A 147 7.47 14.88 -12.59
C ASP A 147 8.85 15.12 -11.97
N LEU A 148 9.54 14.06 -11.51
CA LEU A 148 10.90 14.17 -10.95
C LEU A 148 11.91 14.70 -11.99
N LEU A 149 11.86 14.21 -13.22
CA LEU A 149 12.75 14.68 -14.29
C LEU A 149 12.49 16.14 -14.65
N GLU A 150 11.23 16.60 -14.58
CA GLU A 150 10.90 18.02 -14.78
C GLU A 150 11.49 18.89 -13.66
N TYR A 151 11.45 18.45 -12.40
CA TYR A 151 12.07 19.17 -11.28
C TYR A 151 13.61 19.22 -11.38
N GLU A 152 14.27 18.14 -11.80
CA GLU A 152 15.74 18.12 -11.97
C GLU A 152 16.20 19.05 -13.10
N GLU A 153 15.48 19.10 -14.23
CA GLU A 153 15.77 20.04 -15.32
C GLU A 153 15.68 21.51 -14.87
N GLU A 154 14.81 21.83 -13.89
CA GLU A 154 14.70 23.17 -13.31
C GLU A 154 15.84 23.48 -12.29
N GLU A 155 16.33 22.49 -11.54
CA GLU A 155 17.38 22.67 -10.52
C GLU A 155 18.82 22.56 -11.07
N GLU A 156 19.07 21.86 -12.18
CA GLU A 156 20.38 21.80 -12.85
C GLU A 156 20.89 23.18 -13.30
N GLU A 157 20.02 24.21 -13.39
CA GLU A 157 20.43 25.59 -13.59
C GLU A 157 21.16 26.21 -12.38
N GLU A 158 21.15 25.57 -11.19
CA GLU A 158 21.69 26.13 -9.94
C GLU A 158 22.88 25.39 -9.28
N TYR A 159 23.10 24.06 -9.44
CA TYR A 159 24.22 23.36 -8.75
C TYR A 159 24.83 22.12 -9.48
N ASP A 160 26.17 22.10 -9.65
CA ASP A 160 27.00 20.94 -10.08
C ASP A 160 27.16 19.89 -8.93
N GLN A 161 26.20 18.99 -8.69
CA GLN A 161 26.44 17.78 -7.88
C GLN A 161 26.06 16.52 -8.66
N GLU A 162 26.95 15.52 -8.67
CA GLU A 162 26.68 14.20 -9.29
C GLU A 162 25.59 13.47 -8.49
N ASP A 163 24.41 13.34 -9.09
CA ASP A 163 23.18 12.86 -8.48
C ASP A 163 23.19 11.36 -8.13
N SER A 164 22.90 11.06 -6.86
CA SER A 164 22.51 9.72 -6.43
C SER A 164 21.23 9.24 -7.12
N VAL A 165 20.37 10.16 -7.54
CA VAL A 165 19.07 9.88 -8.17
C VAL A 165 19.25 9.24 -9.55
N ASN A 166 20.26 9.68 -10.31
CA ASN A 166 20.60 9.12 -11.62
C ASN A 166 20.96 7.62 -11.57
N LEU A 167 21.60 7.14 -10.48
CA LEU A 167 22.02 5.74 -10.38
C LEU A 167 20.82 4.79 -10.22
N PHE A 168 19.80 5.20 -9.47
CA PHE A 168 18.58 4.41 -9.29
C PHE A 168 17.83 4.24 -10.62
N TYR A 169 17.73 5.30 -11.43
CA TYR A 169 17.06 5.26 -12.73
C TYR A 169 17.74 4.33 -13.74
N GLU A 170 19.07 4.29 -13.71
CA GLU A 170 19.84 3.40 -14.57
C GLU A 170 19.67 1.93 -14.17
N GLN A 171 19.53 1.66 -12.87
CA GLN A 171 19.38 0.29 -12.35
C GLN A 171 17.94 -0.23 -12.41
N LYS A 172 16.93 0.66 -12.41
CA LYS A 172 15.50 0.31 -12.49
C LYS A 172 15.12 -0.73 -11.42
N TYR A 173 14.40 -1.77 -11.83
CA TYR A 173 14.00 -2.90 -10.97
C TYR A 173 15.16 -3.78 -10.47
N LYS A 174 16.41 -3.52 -10.87
CA LYS A 174 17.59 -4.30 -10.45
C LYS A 174 18.31 -3.72 -9.24
N SER A 175 17.94 -2.51 -8.78
CA SER A 175 18.55 -1.96 -7.57
C SER A 175 18.28 -2.87 -6.37
N THR A 176 19.29 -3.03 -5.53
CA THR A 176 19.22 -3.73 -4.23
C THR A 176 19.24 -2.76 -3.05
N ASP A 177 19.22 -1.45 -3.30
CA ASP A 177 19.17 -0.44 -2.24
C ASP A 177 17.74 -0.29 -1.72
N LEU A 178 17.51 -0.77 -0.49
CA LEU A 178 16.21 -0.68 0.18
C LEU A 178 15.74 0.77 0.38
N SER A 179 16.67 1.73 0.49
CA SER A 179 16.33 3.14 0.71
C SER A 179 15.71 3.74 -0.54
N GLU A 180 16.24 3.38 -1.73
CA GLU A 180 15.69 3.82 -3.02
C GLU A 180 14.29 3.24 -3.25
N TRP A 181 14.09 1.96 -2.91
CA TRP A 181 12.79 1.31 -2.98
C TRP A 181 11.78 1.89 -1.99
N GLN A 182 12.21 2.18 -0.77
CA GLN A 182 11.37 2.82 0.23
C GLN A 182 10.90 4.20 -0.28
N PHE A 183 11.81 5.00 -0.83
CA PHE A 183 11.47 6.26 -1.47
C PHE A 183 10.46 6.08 -2.61
N ALA A 184 10.69 5.12 -3.51
CA ALA A 184 9.80 4.88 -4.65
C ALA A 184 8.39 4.47 -4.20
N VAL A 185 8.26 3.55 -3.24
CA VAL A 185 6.97 3.15 -2.67
C VAL A 185 6.31 4.32 -1.93
N ASP A 186 7.10 5.15 -1.26
CA ASP A 186 6.58 6.34 -0.58
C ASP A 186 5.98 7.34 -1.57
N CYS A 187 6.68 7.67 -2.66
CA CYS A 187 6.12 8.53 -3.70
C CYS A 187 4.81 7.97 -4.27
N LEU A 188 4.74 6.66 -4.51
CA LEU A 188 3.53 6.01 -5.00
C LEU A 188 2.37 6.08 -4.00
N ALA A 189 2.65 5.95 -2.70
CA ALA A 189 1.63 6.06 -1.65
C ALA A 189 1.09 7.49 -1.53
N ASP A 190 1.93 8.51 -1.70
CA ASP A 190 1.54 9.93 -1.61
C ASP A 190 0.60 10.39 -2.74
N ILE A 191 0.50 9.64 -3.84
CA ILE A 191 -0.53 9.87 -4.86
C ILE A 191 -1.94 9.64 -4.28
N ILE A 192 -2.08 8.62 -3.43
CA ILE A 192 -3.38 8.13 -2.94
C ILE A 192 -3.71 8.69 -1.56
N LEU A 193 -2.70 8.88 -0.72
CA LEU A 193 -2.85 9.25 0.67
C LEU A 193 -2.56 10.75 0.82
N TRP A 194 -3.46 11.46 1.50
CA TRP A 194 -3.30 12.88 1.78
C TRP A 194 -2.12 13.13 2.72
N ASP A 195 -2.01 12.33 3.78
CA ASP A 195 -0.92 12.32 4.74
C ASP A 195 -0.66 10.91 5.28
N ARG A 196 0.16 10.79 6.34
CA ARG A 196 0.53 9.54 7.01
C ARG A 196 0.56 9.67 8.52
N ASP A 197 -0.31 10.51 9.06
CA ASP A 197 -0.31 10.87 10.47
C ASP A 197 -0.64 9.66 11.38
N TRP A 198 -1.41 8.67 10.87
CA TRP A 198 -1.72 7.43 11.58
C TRP A 198 -0.48 6.65 12.03
N PHE A 199 0.63 6.79 11.31
CA PHE A 199 1.91 6.15 11.65
C PHE A 199 2.46 6.73 12.96
N PHE A 200 2.41 8.05 13.10
CA PHE A 200 2.82 8.75 14.33
C PHE A 200 1.87 8.47 15.50
N VAL A 201 0.56 8.50 15.23
CA VAL A 201 -0.49 8.31 16.23
C VAL A 201 -0.43 6.91 16.85
N THR A 202 -0.09 5.90 16.04
CA THR A 202 0.00 4.51 16.52
C THR A 202 1.16 4.29 17.50
N ASP A 203 2.34 4.83 17.19
CA ASP A 203 3.54 4.61 18.01
C ASP A 203 3.54 5.47 19.29
N TRP A 204 2.92 6.63 19.22
CA TRP A 204 2.93 7.61 20.30
C TRP A 204 1.52 8.11 20.64
N PRO A 205 0.60 7.23 21.05
CA PRO A 205 -0.77 7.62 21.36
C PRO A 205 -0.83 8.66 22.49
N GLN A 206 0.21 8.71 23.35
CA GLN A 206 0.31 9.67 24.44
C GLN A 206 0.57 11.11 23.97
N LEU A 207 1.04 11.34 22.73
CA LEU A 207 1.19 12.69 22.18
C LEU A 207 -0.15 13.36 21.90
N LEU A 208 -1.22 12.56 21.83
CA LEU A 208 -2.58 13.02 21.59
C LEU A 208 -3.35 13.21 22.91
N ASP A 209 -2.82 12.68 24.02
CA ASP A 209 -3.38 12.89 25.36
C ASP A 209 -3.29 14.37 25.73
N GLY A 210 -4.45 15.04 25.78
CA GLY A 210 -4.55 16.46 26.09
C GLY A 210 -4.33 17.39 24.89
N MET A 211 -4.36 16.87 23.67
CA MET A 211 -4.43 17.69 22.46
C MET A 211 -5.66 18.60 22.50
N ASP A 212 -5.48 19.86 22.14
CA ASP A 212 -6.57 20.84 22.11
C ASP A 212 -7.60 20.41 21.05
N PRO A 213 -8.91 20.38 21.37
CA PRO A 213 -9.94 19.94 20.42
C PRO A 213 -9.97 20.73 19.11
N ALA A 214 -9.65 22.03 19.12
CA ALA A 214 -9.60 22.84 17.90
C ALA A 214 -8.37 22.52 17.06
N TYR A 215 -7.27 22.09 17.69
CA TYR A 215 -6.09 21.61 16.99
C TYR A 215 -6.31 20.21 16.41
N ALA A 216 -6.96 19.31 17.15
CA ALA A 216 -7.34 17.98 16.66
C ALA A 216 -8.27 18.08 15.45
N GLU A 217 -9.31 18.93 15.51
CA GLU A 217 -10.22 19.17 14.37
C GLU A 217 -9.48 19.76 13.15
N ALA A 218 -8.51 20.66 13.37
CA ALA A 218 -7.69 21.20 12.28
C ALA A 218 -6.76 20.16 11.63
N MET A 219 -6.41 19.10 12.35
CA MET A 219 -5.62 17.96 11.86
C MET A 219 -6.52 16.80 11.37
N GLY A 220 -7.85 16.96 11.33
CA GLY A 220 -8.76 15.90 10.91
C GLY A 220 -9.01 14.79 11.96
N ILE A 221 -8.46 14.91 13.17
CA ILE A 221 -8.59 13.91 14.23
C ILE A 221 -9.93 14.10 14.95
N THR A 222 -10.91 13.24 14.65
CA THR A 222 -12.26 13.30 15.26
C THR A 222 -12.35 12.54 16.59
N GLU A 223 -13.41 12.76 17.38
CA GLU A 223 -13.64 12.03 18.65
C GLU A 223 -13.74 10.51 18.44
N ASN A 224 -14.13 10.07 17.23
CA ASN A 224 -14.23 8.67 16.86
C ASN A 224 -12.92 8.08 16.33
N TYR A 225 -11.91 8.90 16.03
CA TYR A 225 -10.63 8.48 15.47
C TYR A 225 -9.97 7.36 16.30
N PHE A 226 -10.18 7.35 17.62
CA PHE A 226 -9.62 6.33 18.54
C PHE A 226 -10.60 5.21 18.92
N THR A 227 -11.84 5.26 18.43
CA THR A 227 -12.85 4.28 18.84
C THR A 227 -12.69 2.98 18.06
N ASN A 228 -12.06 1.99 18.69
CA ASN A 228 -11.81 0.65 18.13
C ASN A 228 -13.05 -0.24 17.96
N ARG A 229 -14.20 0.33 17.56
CA ARG A 229 -15.42 -0.44 17.31
C ARG A 229 -15.39 -0.96 15.89
N LEU A 230 -14.51 -1.93 15.67
CA LEU A 230 -14.45 -2.66 14.40
C LEU A 230 -15.79 -3.38 14.13
N PRO A 231 -16.21 -3.45 12.86
CA PRO A 231 -17.41 -4.18 12.49
C PRO A 231 -17.28 -5.66 12.85
N LYS A 232 -18.40 -6.32 13.10
CA LYS A 232 -18.44 -7.78 13.23
C LYS A 232 -18.69 -8.35 11.85
N VAL A 233 -17.72 -9.12 11.35
CA VAL A 233 -17.75 -9.70 10.01
C VAL A 233 -17.71 -11.22 10.16
N SER A 234 -18.69 -11.92 9.60
CA SER A 234 -18.71 -13.40 9.63
C SER A 234 -17.71 -13.97 8.63
N ASP A 235 -17.39 -15.26 8.76
CA ASP A 235 -16.46 -15.91 7.83
C ASP A 235 -17.03 -15.92 6.40
N GLU A 236 -18.34 -16.17 6.25
CA GLU A 236 -19.00 -16.14 4.94
C GLU A 236 -18.98 -14.75 4.31
N GLU A 237 -19.16 -13.70 5.12
CA GLU A 237 -19.08 -12.32 4.64
C GLU A 237 -17.65 -11.96 4.21
N ALA A 238 -16.65 -12.35 4.99
CA ALA A 238 -15.24 -12.11 4.64
C ALA A 238 -14.83 -12.83 3.35
N ILE A 239 -15.30 -14.06 3.14
CA ILE A 239 -15.04 -14.82 1.91
C ILE A 239 -15.62 -14.10 0.68
N GLU A 240 -16.86 -13.61 0.77
CA GLU A 240 -17.48 -12.91 -0.34
C GLU A 240 -16.80 -11.58 -0.64
N LEU A 241 -16.34 -10.87 0.40
CA LEU A 241 -15.56 -9.63 0.24
C LEU A 241 -14.18 -9.90 -0.37
N LEU A 242 -13.52 -10.99 0.01
CA LEU A 242 -12.26 -11.42 -0.59
C LEU A 242 -12.45 -11.80 -2.06
N ARG A 243 -13.49 -12.59 -2.37
CA ARG A 243 -13.88 -12.91 -3.74
C ARG A 243 -14.11 -11.65 -4.56
N GLU A 244 -14.83 -10.67 -4.02
CA GLU A 244 -15.05 -9.39 -4.70
C GLU A 244 -13.75 -8.64 -5.00
N ILE A 245 -12.76 -8.66 -4.09
CA ILE A 245 -11.44 -8.05 -4.35
C ILE A 245 -10.73 -8.79 -5.50
N MET A 246 -10.70 -10.12 -5.44
CA MET A 246 -9.98 -10.96 -6.40
C MET A 246 -10.59 -10.98 -7.79
N GLU A 247 -11.92 -10.88 -7.87
CA GLU A 247 -12.67 -10.85 -9.13
C GLU A 247 -12.92 -9.41 -9.62
N TRP A 248 -12.36 -8.39 -8.94
CA TRP A 248 -12.54 -7.01 -9.35
C TRP A 248 -11.87 -6.74 -10.69
N GLU A 249 -12.63 -6.18 -11.63
CA GLU A 249 -12.14 -5.72 -12.94
C GLU A 249 -12.38 -4.22 -13.06
N LEU A 250 -11.38 -3.51 -13.58
CA LEU A 250 -11.51 -2.09 -13.90
C LEU A 250 -12.31 -1.93 -15.19
N PRO A 251 -13.14 -0.87 -15.31
CA PRO A 251 -13.82 -0.58 -16.57
C PRO A 251 -12.79 -0.32 -17.68
N GLU A 252 -13.01 -0.87 -18.88
CA GLU A 252 -12.18 -0.57 -20.05
C GLU A 252 -12.17 0.94 -20.31
N THR A 253 -11.00 1.57 -20.15
CA THR A 253 -10.74 2.99 -20.42
C THR A 253 -10.51 3.28 -21.89
#